data_AF-A0A8D0HA54-F1
#
_entry.id   AF-A0A8D0HA54-F1
#
_cell.length_a   1.000
_cell.length_b   1.000
_cell.length_c   1.000
_cell.angle_alpha   90.00
_cell.angle_beta   90.00
_cell.angle_gamma   90.00
#
_symmetry.space_group_name_H-M   'P 1'
#
loop_
_entity.id
_entity.type
_entity.pdbx_description
1 polymer ?
#
loop_
_entity_poly.entity_id
_entity_poly.type
_entity_poly.pdbx_seq_one_letter_code
_entity_poly.pdbx_strand_id
1 'polypeptide(L)'
;NITPSVTVKEGSDITLLCLAEGKPEPTVTWQQLKGKGFTSEGDYLDIRKINREQAGEYKCIAANGVSAPDSKCVLVTVNYPPTITDVKNSQPWIGKVAELRCEAMAVPPAQFAWFKDAKQN
;
A
#
# COMPACT_ATOMS: atom_id res chain seq x y z
N ASN A 1 -11.54 16.57 10.61
CA ASN A 1 -11.24 16.62 9.16
C ASN A 1 -10.04 15.71 8.89
N ILE A 2 -10.03 14.88 7.85
CA ILE A 2 -8.90 13.99 7.54
C ILE A 2 -8.56 14.06 6.05
N THR A 3 -7.28 13.94 5.69
CA THR A 3 -6.85 13.79 4.29
C THR A 3 -7.61 12.63 3.63
N PRO A 4 -8.10 12.80 2.39
CA PRO A 4 -8.72 11.70 1.65
C PRO A 4 -7.72 10.62 1.27
N SER A 5 -8.20 9.46 0.83
CA SER A 5 -7.33 8.38 0.35
C SER A 5 -6.43 8.84 -0.80
N VAL A 6 -5.18 8.40 -0.78
CA VAL A 6 -4.14 8.83 -1.73
C VAL A 6 -3.50 7.65 -2.44
N THR A 7 -3.10 7.89 -3.68
CA THR A 7 -2.31 6.96 -4.48
C THR A 7 -1.02 7.64 -4.89
N VAL A 8 0.13 7.05 -4.55
CA VAL A 8 1.45 7.63 -4.78
C VAL A 8 2.42 6.61 -5.34
N LYS A 9 3.55 7.04 -5.91
CA LYS A 9 4.59 6.13 -6.41
C LYS A 9 5.50 5.69 -5.26
N GLU A 10 5.99 4.46 -5.30
CA GLU A 10 7.03 3.97 -4.40
C GLU A 10 8.25 4.92 -4.40
N GLY A 11 8.76 5.22 -3.22
CA GLY A 11 9.83 6.20 -2.99
C GLY A 11 9.38 7.66 -2.89
N SER A 12 8.08 7.95 -2.99
CA SER A 12 7.54 9.31 -2.82
C SER A 12 7.45 9.70 -1.34
N ASP A 13 7.44 11.01 -1.08
CA ASP A 13 7.15 11.56 0.25
C ASP A 13 5.65 11.93 0.34
N ILE A 14 5.00 11.57 1.45
CA ILE A 14 3.60 11.91 1.70
C ILE A 14 3.40 12.47 3.11
N THR A 15 2.38 13.30 3.25
CA THR A 15 1.90 13.83 4.53
C THR A 15 0.40 13.59 4.63
N LEU A 16 -0.03 12.89 5.68
CA LEU A 16 -1.43 12.73 6.04
C LEU A 16 -1.79 13.74 7.15
N LEU A 17 -2.96 14.33 7.07
CA LEU A 17 -3.47 15.32 8.03
C LEU A 17 -4.75 14.81 8.65
N CYS A 18 -4.87 14.95 9.97
CA CYS A 18 -6.08 14.71 10.72
C CYS A 18 -6.22 15.82 11.76
N LEU A 19 -7.31 16.58 11.65
CA LEU A 19 -7.67 17.65 12.57
C LEU A 19 -8.91 17.23 13.35
N ALA A 20 -8.84 17.32 14.68
CA ALA A 20 -9.94 17.06 15.58
C ALA A 20 -10.24 18.30 16.42
N GLU A 21 -11.51 18.52 16.71
CA GLU A 21 -11.97 19.64 17.53
C GLU A 21 -12.73 19.08 18.74
N GLY A 22 -12.51 19.67 19.91
CA GLY A 22 -13.13 19.21 21.15
C GLY A 22 -12.73 20.07 22.35
N LYS A 23 -13.48 19.94 23.44
CA LYS A 23 -13.11 20.51 24.75
C LYS A 23 -13.19 19.43 25.82
N PRO A 24 -12.09 19.12 26.54
CA PRO A 24 -10.71 19.58 26.34
C PRO A 24 -10.17 19.32 24.92
N GLU A 25 -9.10 20.00 24.54
CA GLU A 25 -8.47 19.83 23.23
C GLU A 25 -8.06 18.37 23.00
N PRO A 26 -8.47 17.73 21.90
CA PRO A 26 -8.23 16.32 21.67
C PRO A 26 -6.77 16.05 21.25
N THR A 27 -6.18 14.99 21.77
CA THR A 27 -4.92 14.44 21.27
C THR A 27 -5.18 13.57 20.05
N VAL A 28 -4.43 13.79 18.97
CA VAL A 28 -4.49 13.02 17.72
C VAL A 28 -3.38 11.97 17.68
N THR A 29 -3.75 10.74 17.32
CA THR A 29 -2.83 9.62 17.15
C THR A 29 -3.12 8.89 15.85
N TRP A 30 -2.09 8.67 15.05
CA TRP A 30 -2.10 7.85 13.85
C TRP A 30 -1.69 6.42 14.15
N GLN A 31 -2.37 5.47 13.51
CA GLN A 31 -2.08 4.05 13.60
C GLN A 31 -2.16 3.39 12.23
N GLN A 32 -1.15 2.62 11.85
CA GLN A 32 -1.23 1.76 10.66
C GLN A 32 -1.94 0.45 11.01
N LEU A 33 -3.07 0.14 10.37
CA LEU A 33 -3.88 -1.04 10.70
C LEU A 33 -3.35 -2.34 10.09
N LYS A 34 -2.73 -2.25 8.91
CA LYS A 34 -2.14 -3.38 8.19
C LYS A 34 -0.76 -2.97 7.70
N GLY A 35 0.28 -3.69 8.11
CA GLY A 35 1.67 -3.38 7.79
C GLY A 35 2.59 -3.54 9.01
N LYS A 36 3.59 -2.65 9.13
CA LYS A 36 4.58 -2.68 10.23
C LYS A 36 4.01 -2.29 11.60
N GLY A 37 2.77 -1.80 11.64
CA GLY A 37 2.06 -1.53 12.90
C GLY A 37 2.68 -0.38 13.68
N PHE A 38 2.93 0.74 13.01
CA PHE A 38 3.47 1.93 13.69
C PHE A 38 2.36 2.85 14.20
N THR A 39 2.71 3.61 15.24
CA THR A 39 1.87 4.63 15.86
C THR A 39 2.64 5.95 15.90
N SER A 40 1.99 7.07 15.60
CA SER A 40 2.59 8.41 15.68
C SER A 40 1.59 9.39 16.27
N GLU A 41 2.04 10.24 17.18
CA GLU A 41 1.22 11.32 17.73
C GLU A 41 1.35 12.58 16.89
N GLY A 42 0.28 13.36 16.81
CA GLY A 42 0.21 14.65 16.12
C GLY A 42 -0.76 14.66 14.94
N ASP A 43 -1.18 15.87 14.57
CA ASP A 43 -2.15 16.09 13.49
C ASP A 43 -1.63 15.64 12.13
N TYR A 44 -0.31 15.71 11.94
CA TYR A 44 0.38 15.34 10.71
C TYR A 44 1.15 14.03 10.88
N LEU A 45 1.07 13.19 9.85
CA LEU A 45 1.91 12.01 9.69
C LEU A 45 2.73 12.13 8.41
N ASP A 46 4.02 12.39 8.58
CA ASP A 46 4.99 12.46 7.50
C ASP A 46 5.64 11.09 7.25
N ILE A 47 5.56 10.62 6.01
CA ILE A 47 6.20 9.38 5.56
C ILE A 47 7.13 9.72 4.41
N ARG A 48 8.44 9.56 4.64
CA ARG A 48 9.48 9.79 3.64
C ARG A 48 9.80 8.51 2.88
N LYS A 49 9.99 8.61 1.57
CA LYS A 49 10.34 7.50 0.68
C LYS A 49 9.48 6.25 0.93
N ILE A 50 8.17 6.41 0.84
CA ILE A 50 7.21 5.35 1.16
C ILE A 50 7.45 4.10 0.30
N ASN A 51 7.45 2.93 0.93
CA ASN A 51 7.59 1.63 0.24
C ASN A 51 6.27 0.85 0.19
N ARG A 52 6.21 -0.20 -0.64
CA ARG A 52 5.00 -1.02 -0.79
C ARG A 52 4.54 -1.75 0.48
N GLU A 53 5.41 -1.98 1.47
CA GLU A 53 5.03 -2.56 2.78
C GLU A 53 4.29 -1.56 3.68
N GLN A 54 4.38 -0.26 3.35
CA GLN A 54 3.68 0.82 4.01
C GLN A 54 2.33 1.14 3.33
N ALA A 55 2.00 0.49 2.22
CA ALA A 55 0.65 0.59 1.67
C ALA A 55 -0.37 -0.02 2.64
N GLY A 56 -1.56 0.57 2.72
CA GLY A 56 -2.63 0.06 3.58
C GLY A 56 -3.50 1.14 4.19
N GLU A 57 -4.30 0.71 5.15
CA GLU A 57 -5.24 1.56 5.86
C GLU A 57 -4.58 2.18 7.09
N TYR A 58 -4.70 3.50 7.18
CA TYR A 58 -4.22 4.33 8.28
C TYR A 58 -5.41 4.87 9.04
N LYS A 59 -5.39 4.74 10.36
CA LYS A 59 -6.43 5.23 11.26
C LYS A 59 -5.90 6.44 12.02
N CYS A 60 -6.63 7.54 11.96
CA CYS A 60 -6.50 8.64 12.89
C CYS A 60 -7.48 8.42 14.05
N ILE A 61 -7.00 8.62 15.28
CA ILE A 61 -7.74 8.48 16.53
C ILE A 61 -7.64 9.81 17.27
N ALA A 62 -8.76 10.37 17.72
CA ALA A 62 -8.83 11.60 18.48
C ALA A 62 -9.45 11.35 19.86
N ALA A 63 -8.73 11.69 20.93
CA ALA A 63 -9.17 11.45 22.31
C ALA A 63 -9.05 12.72 23.16
N ASN A 64 -10.10 13.06 23.91
CA ASN A 64 -10.11 14.22 24.83
C ASN A 64 -10.38 13.84 26.29
N GLY A 65 -10.44 12.54 26.60
CA GLY A 65 -10.68 12.03 27.95
C GLY A 65 -12.10 12.19 28.49
N VAL A 66 -13.03 12.78 27.73
CA VAL A 66 -14.42 12.99 28.15
C VAL A 66 -15.33 11.89 27.61
N SER A 67 -15.13 11.50 26.36
CA SER A 67 -15.90 10.47 25.68
C SER A 67 -15.00 9.37 25.12
N ALA A 68 -15.62 8.33 24.57
CA ALA A 68 -14.92 7.38 23.72
C ALA A 68 -14.17 8.14 22.59
N PRO A 69 -12.95 7.73 22.23
CA PRO A 69 -12.23 8.34 21.13
C PRO A 69 -13.00 8.24 19.81
N ASP A 70 -12.98 9.31 19.01
CA ASP A 70 -13.46 9.26 17.63
C ASP A 70 -12.31 8.80 16.71
N SER A 71 -12.64 8.18 15.58
CA SER A 71 -11.62 7.75 14.63
C SER A 71 -12.09 7.77 13.18
N LYS A 72 -11.14 8.01 12.28
CA LYS A 72 -11.36 7.97 10.82
C LYS A 72 -10.23 7.21 10.15
N CYS A 73 -10.56 6.50 9.07
CA CYS A 73 -9.60 5.74 8.28
C CYS A 73 -9.35 6.41 6.92
N VAL A 74 -8.13 6.24 6.41
CA VAL A 74 -7.70 6.65 5.07
C VAL A 74 -6.89 5.53 4.42
N LEU A 75 -7.06 5.32 3.12
CA LEU A 75 -6.29 4.32 2.37
C LEU A 75 -5.11 4.98 1.65
N VAL A 76 -3.91 4.43 1.86
CA VAL A 76 -2.70 4.78 1.12
C VAL A 76 -2.36 3.65 0.15
N THR A 77 -2.44 3.95 -1.14
CA THR A 77 -2.04 3.05 -2.21
C THR A 77 -0.65 3.43 -2.72
N VAL A 78 0.26 2.46 -2.82
CA VAL A 78 1.61 2.66 -3.35
C VAL A 78 1.73 1.94 -4.68
N ASN A 79 1.93 2.70 -5.76
CA ASN A 79 2.18 2.19 -7.09
C ASN A 79 3.65 1.82 -7.26
N TYR A 80 3.92 0.63 -7.78
CA TYR A 80 5.26 0.10 -8.01
C TYR A 80 5.30 -0.76 -9.28
N PRO A 81 6.44 -0.80 -9.99
CA PRO A 81 6.57 -1.56 -11.22
C PRO A 81 6.49 -3.08 -10.99
N PRO A 82 6.11 -3.87 -12.01
CA PRO A 82 6.08 -5.32 -11.91
C PRO A 82 7.41 -5.92 -11.46
N THR A 83 7.35 -6.74 -10.41
CA THR A 83 8.47 -7.53 -9.92
C THR A 83 8.10 -9.00 -10.08
N ILE A 84 8.84 -9.74 -10.92
CA ILE A 84 8.61 -11.18 -11.12
C ILE A 84 8.92 -11.91 -9.82
N THR A 85 7.97 -12.71 -9.33
CA THR A 85 8.06 -13.47 -8.08
C THR A 85 8.24 -14.96 -8.29
N ASP A 86 7.70 -15.52 -9.38
CA ASP A 86 7.87 -16.94 -9.71
C ASP A 86 7.87 -17.15 -11.22
N VAL A 87 8.69 -18.09 -11.69
CA VAL A 87 8.72 -18.55 -13.08
C VAL A 87 8.81 -20.07 -13.08
N LYS A 88 7.81 -20.73 -13.66
CA LYS A 88 7.79 -22.18 -13.85
C LYS A 88 7.66 -22.51 -15.31
N ASN A 89 8.55 -23.40 -15.76
CA ASN A 89 8.56 -23.93 -17.11
C ASN A 89 8.47 -25.45 -17.01
N SER A 90 7.49 -26.07 -17.66
CA SER A 90 7.53 -27.52 -17.84
C SER A 90 8.47 -27.89 -18.99
N GLN A 91 9.27 -28.96 -18.81
CA GLN A 91 10.03 -29.59 -19.89
C GLN A 91 9.32 -30.87 -20.32
N PRO A 92 8.28 -30.77 -21.17
CA PRO A 92 7.60 -31.94 -21.69
C PRO A 92 8.48 -32.74 -22.65
N TRP A 93 8.21 -34.04 -22.73
CA TRP A 93 8.67 -34.87 -23.85
C TRP A 93 8.16 -34.32 -25.18
N ILE A 94 8.88 -34.61 -26.26
CA ILE A 94 8.49 -34.21 -27.62
C ILE A 94 7.04 -34.64 -27.91
N GLY A 95 6.24 -33.70 -28.41
CA GLY A 95 4.82 -33.92 -28.72
C GLY A 95 3.84 -33.70 -27.56
N LYS A 96 4.32 -33.29 -26.37
CA LYS A 96 3.46 -32.89 -25.25
C LYS A 96 3.40 -31.35 -25.10
N VAL A 97 2.32 -30.87 -24.48
CA VAL A 97 2.09 -29.43 -24.25
C VAL A 97 3.05 -28.90 -23.20
N ALA A 98 3.70 -27.77 -23.49
CA ALA A 98 4.50 -27.03 -22.52
C ALA A 98 3.62 -26.01 -21.80
N GLU A 99 3.81 -25.90 -20.49
CA GLU A 99 3.15 -24.92 -19.63
C GLU A 99 4.20 -23.93 -19.14
N LEU A 100 3.93 -22.65 -19.38
CA LEU A 100 4.73 -21.53 -18.92
C LEU A 100 3.90 -20.73 -17.93
N ARG A 101 4.44 -20.53 -16.72
CA ARG A 101 3.79 -19.77 -15.66
C ARG A 101 4.74 -18.67 -15.19
N CYS A 102 4.22 -17.45 -15.15
CA CYS A 102 4.92 -16.27 -14.65
C CYS A 102 4.00 -15.59 -13.63
N GLU A 103 4.54 -15.34 -12.44
CA GLU A 103 3.87 -14.58 -11.40
C GLU A 103 4.67 -13.30 -11.16
N ALA A 104 3.96 -12.18 -11.05
CA ALA A 104 4.58 -10.89 -10.75
C ALA A 104 3.67 -10.09 -9.81
N MET A 105 4.30 -9.35 -8.90
CA MET A 105 3.62 -8.37 -8.05
C MET A 105 3.75 -6.99 -8.67
N ALA A 106 2.64 -6.26 -8.77
CA ALA A 106 2.60 -4.89 -9.27
C ALA A 106 1.37 -4.16 -8.75
N VAL A 107 1.48 -2.84 -8.59
CA VAL A 107 0.33 -1.95 -8.43
C VAL A 107 0.51 -0.75 -9.37
N PRO A 108 -0.38 -0.53 -10.36
CA PRO A 108 -1.53 -1.37 -10.73
C PRO A 108 -1.11 -2.77 -11.25
N PRO A 109 -2.06 -3.72 -11.42
CA PRO A 109 -1.75 -5.07 -11.90
C PRO A 109 -0.94 -5.07 -13.20
N ALA A 110 0.04 -5.98 -13.28
CA ALA A 110 0.93 -6.09 -14.42
C ALA A 110 0.22 -6.64 -15.67
N GLN A 111 0.70 -6.24 -16.84
CA GLN A 111 0.39 -6.90 -18.10
C GLN A 111 1.46 -7.94 -18.41
N PHE A 112 1.03 -9.12 -18.85
CA PHE A 112 1.92 -10.24 -19.16
C PHE A 112 1.99 -10.47 -20.66
N ALA A 113 3.19 -10.70 -21.17
CA ALA A 113 3.44 -11.09 -22.56
C ALA A 113 4.55 -12.15 -22.60
N TRP A 114 4.38 -13.14 -23.47
CA TRP A 114 5.35 -14.21 -23.69
C TRP A 114 6.04 -14.00 -25.04
N PHE A 115 7.36 -14.16 -25.06
CA PHE A 115 8.18 -14.07 -26.26
C PHE A 115 8.99 -15.35 -26.42
N LYS A 116 9.05 -15.88 -27.64
CA LYS A 116 9.91 -17.00 -27.99
C LYS A 116 10.91 -16.53 -29.04
N ASP A 117 12.20 -16.71 -28.80
CA ASP A 117 13.26 -16.38 -29.77
C ASP A 117 13.18 -14.93 -30.31
N ALA A 118 12.81 -13.98 -29.43
CA ALA A 118 12.57 -12.56 -29.75
C ALA A 118 11.45 -12.27 -30.78
N LYS A 119 10.59 -13.26 -31.09
CA LYS A 119 9.39 -13.07 -31.91
C LYS A 119 8.13 -13.33 -31.08
N GLN A 120 7.14 -12.47 -31.29
CA GLN A 120 5.80 -12.64 -30.72
C GLN A 120 5.07 -13.71 -31.53
N ASN A 121 4.55 -14.74 -30.85
CA ASN A 121 3.65 -15.73 -31.46
C ASN A 121 2.25 -15.16 -31.58
#